data_AF-A0A179EVZ5-F1
#
_entry.id   AF-A0A179EVZ5-F1
#
_cell.length_a   1.000
_cell.length_b   1.000
_cell.length_c   1.000
_cell.angle_alpha   90.00
_cell.angle_beta   90.00
_cell.angle_gamma   90.00
#
_symmetry.space_group_name_H-M   'P 1'
#
loop_
_entity.id
_entity.type
_entity.pdbx_description
1 polymer ?
#
loop_
_entity_poly.entity_id
_entity_poly.type
_entity_poly.pdbx_seq_one_letter_code
_entity_poly.pdbx_strand_id
1 'polypeptide(L)'
;MGLSGFVTTSLVICAARSTVLAGTERTSVAGRSERAVPTVEIFTPALTSKCLEGEGFIQVVEMNVTNMDSSKYLTASHGLTVRVDSNSLDTVIPGVVKRLAPRQSQLVQVGVKNRSGVPAGTQCNAAVVASAGQSESRATANVTGVCGIGNYEASVASLRHHTSPDWFNNAKYGIFIHWGVYSVPAYADTAAGFTAEWYWFWSHYPAKSKMYEHHEKTYGRNFNYDDFISNFTVAAFDPKEWVNLIADAGAQYFVPTTKHHDGFALFNFSSSISRRSSIHYGPKTDIIGKLMAAAKQYQPSLRRGTYFSMPEWYNPASAKYSWDPWRNGYVAFPGGPPKNPYSNQVVPYTGYVEIKDFITDIQLPQMRQLAYEYDTDLMWCDPGGPNNATIFASEWLNWARDHGRQVTFNNRCGGSSGLAGDFDTPEGKTNNEIVARKWESCQTLDPHSWGYNYWTPDGAIHTGEWIVTSLVDIVSKNGNFLLNIGPKHDGSIPDIMQKNLRDAGQWIKAHGESIFGTRYWNTTAGTGSLRYTTTTNAFYIHYIGTPPSTINIVDPVPYLPGDTVTVVGGSKNGSSVPVNWNGIGTLKLNLSSDIISADKYVWTFKIGYSAQ
;
A
#
# COMPACT_ATOMS: atom_id res chain seq x y z
N MET A 1 17.59 -2.32 67.40
CA MET A 1 18.53 -3.01 66.50
C MET A 1 17.93 -3.01 65.09
N GLY A 2 18.39 -2.31 64.06
CA GLY A 2 19.30 -1.17 63.88
C GLY A 2 18.80 -0.42 62.64
N LEU A 3 18.35 0.83 62.79
CA LEU A 3 19.10 2.09 62.58
C LEU A 3 19.16 2.53 61.11
N SER A 4 18.10 3.22 60.70
CA SER A 4 18.07 4.23 59.63
C SER A 4 18.35 5.61 60.25
N GLY A 5 19.34 6.35 59.73
CA GLY A 5 19.64 7.71 60.14
C GLY A 5 20.21 8.53 58.98
N PHE A 6 19.48 9.57 58.58
CA PHE A 6 19.96 10.67 57.76
C PHE A 6 20.73 11.66 58.62
N VAL A 7 21.91 12.12 58.20
CA VAL A 7 22.41 13.51 58.41
C VAL A 7 23.40 13.89 57.29
N THR A 8 23.28 15.12 56.81
CA THR A 8 24.03 15.84 55.77
C THR A 8 25.38 16.45 56.22
N THR A 9 26.09 17.06 55.24
CA THR A 9 27.24 18.02 55.31
C THR A 9 28.64 17.40 55.57
N SER A 10 29.76 17.72 54.89
CA SER A 10 30.24 18.97 54.26
C SER A 10 31.50 18.79 53.36
N LEU A 11 31.77 19.81 52.50
CA LEU A 11 33.06 20.32 51.94
C LEU A 11 34.01 19.43 51.12
N VAL A 12 34.33 19.86 49.89
CA VAL A 12 35.65 20.43 49.53
C VAL A 12 35.46 21.47 48.40
N ILE A 13 35.90 22.70 48.66
CA ILE A 13 36.14 23.77 47.67
C ILE A 13 37.63 23.77 47.36
N CYS A 14 38.02 23.77 46.09
CA CYS A 14 39.35 24.21 45.69
C CYS A 14 39.25 25.08 44.43
N ALA A 15 39.71 26.32 44.56
CA ALA A 15 39.71 27.36 43.55
C ALA A 15 40.82 27.14 42.52
N ALA A 16 40.59 27.55 41.27
CA ALA A 16 41.64 27.87 40.32
C ALA A 16 41.27 29.12 39.50
N ARG A 17 42.25 30.01 39.41
CA ARG A 17 42.18 31.42 39.02
C ARG A 17 41.92 31.62 37.52
N SER A 18 41.11 32.63 37.20
CA SER A 18 41.08 33.26 35.88
C SER A 18 42.34 34.10 35.67
N THR A 19 43.05 33.86 34.58
CA THR A 19 44.03 34.80 34.03
C THR A 19 43.67 35.07 32.58
N VAL A 20 43.36 36.34 32.31
CA VAL A 20 43.16 36.90 30.98
C VAL A 20 44.54 37.06 30.33
N LEU A 21 44.75 36.45 29.17
CA LEU A 21 45.82 36.83 28.25
C LEU A 21 45.20 37.05 26.87
N ALA A 22 45.21 38.31 26.46
CA ALA A 22 44.95 38.74 25.10
C ALA A 22 46.13 38.31 24.22
N GLY A 23 45.83 37.60 23.14
CA GLY A 23 46.78 37.21 22.12
C GLY A 23 46.05 37.10 20.79
N THR A 24 46.14 38.17 20.01
CA THR A 24 45.73 38.25 18.61
C THR A 24 46.59 37.33 17.75
N GLU A 25 46.00 36.28 17.20
CA GLU A 25 46.42 35.69 15.93
C GLU A 25 45.21 34.98 15.29
N ARG A 26 44.51 35.71 14.40
CA ARG A 26 43.54 35.12 13.48
C ARG A 26 44.31 34.36 12.39
N THR A 27 44.77 33.15 12.69
CA THR A 27 45.04 32.17 11.64
C THR A 27 43.73 31.53 11.22
N SER A 28 43.34 31.78 9.98
CA SER A 28 42.20 31.17 9.30
C SER A 28 42.33 29.65 9.22
N VAL A 29 41.80 28.94 10.22
CA VAL A 29 41.61 27.47 10.20
C VAL A 29 40.16 27.10 9.84
N ALA A 30 39.29 28.10 9.62
CA ALA A 30 37.87 27.91 9.25
C ALA A 30 37.63 27.38 7.82
N GLY A 31 38.68 27.01 7.06
CA GLY A 31 38.57 26.56 5.67
C GLY A 31 38.75 25.05 5.43
N ARG A 32 39.15 24.26 6.45
CA ARG A 32 39.46 22.83 6.27
C ARG A 32 38.48 21.85 6.93
N SER A 33 37.70 22.26 7.95
CA SER A 33 36.83 21.33 8.67
C SER A 33 35.48 21.06 8.00
N GLU A 34 35.00 21.96 7.13
CA GLU A 34 33.72 21.80 6.41
C GLU A 34 33.84 20.94 5.14
N ARG A 35 35.05 20.58 4.71
CA ARG A 35 35.28 19.71 3.52
C ARG A 35 35.43 18.23 3.84
N ALA A 36 35.46 17.84 5.11
CA ALA A 36 35.70 16.45 5.50
C ALA A 36 34.45 15.61 5.25
N VAL A 37 34.57 14.64 4.34
CA VAL A 37 33.48 13.77 3.88
C VAL A 37 32.95 12.94 5.06
N PRO A 38 31.63 12.90 5.31
CA PRO A 38 31.05 12.08 6.38
C PRO A 38 31.31 10.58 6.19
N THR A 39 31.53 9.87 7.29
CA THR A 39 31.60 8.41 7.28
C THR A 39 30.22 7.83 6.98
N VAL A 40 30.16 6.89 6.03
CA VAL A 40 28.92 6.18 5.68
C VAL A 40 29.03 4.69 6.02
N GLU A 41 27.89 4.06 6.27
CA GLU A 41 27.78 2.60 6.40
C GLU A 41 26.61 2.06 5.56
N ILE A 42 26.75 0.81 5.12
CA ILE A 42 25.73 0.08 4.35
C ILE A 42 25.09 -0.96 5.26
N PHE A 43 23.76 -0.92 5.36
CA PHE A 43 22.98 -1.87 6.13
C PHE A 43 22.06 -2.68 5.22
N THR A 44 21.88 -3.95 5.57
CA THR A 44 20.91 -4.88 4.99
C THR A 44 20.89 -4.89 3.45
N PRO A 45 22.04 -5.03 2.75
CA PRO A 45 22.02 -5.13 1.30
C PRO A 45 21.31 -6.42 0.88
N ALA A 46 20.42 -6.32 -0.11
CA ALA A 46 19.63 -7.43 -0.60
C ALA A 46 19.58 -7.43 -2.14
N LEU A 47 19.92 -8.58 -2.73
CA LEU A 47 19.56 -8.89 -4.12
C LEU A 47 18.06 -9.18 -4.14
N THR A 48 17.27 -8.27 -4.72
CA THR A 48 15.81 -8.37 -4.67
C THR A 48 15.24 -9.08 -5.88
N SER A 49 13.98 -9.48 -5.78
CA SER A 49 13.15 -9.93 -6.90
C SER A 49 12.57 -8.77 -7.72
N LYS A 50 12.88 -7.52 -7.36
CA LYS A 50 12.38 -6.34 -8.08
C LYS A 50 13.24 -6.08 -9.31
N CYS A 51 12.59 -5.55 -10.33
CA CYS A 51 13.23 -5.02 -11.52
C CYS A 51 12.72 -3.62 -11.86
N LEU A 52 13.54 -2.86 -12.56
CA LEU A 52 13.09 -1.67 -13.25
C LEU A 52 12.42 -2.11 -14.56
N GLU A 53 11.17 -1.69 -14.77
CA GLU A 53 10.41 -2.00 -15.99
C GLU A 53 11.04 -1.32 -17.22
N GLY A 54 11.17 -2.07 -18.33
CA GLY A 54 11.82 -1.61 -19.57
C GLY A 54 12.61 -2.71 -20.29
N GLU A 55 13.34 -2.35 -21.35
CA GLU A 55 14.09 -3.30 -22.18
C GLU A 55 15.26 -3.97 -21.43
N GLY A 56 15.00 -5.17 -20.90
CA GLY A 56 16.03 -6.10 -20.41
C GLY A 56 16.18 -6.22 -18.89
N PHE A 57 15.06 -6.18 -18.13
CA PHE A 57 14.95 -6.56 -16.71
C PHE A 57 16.19 -6.23 -15.87
N ILE A 58 16.33 -4.96 -15.52
CA ILE A 58 17.41 -4.52 -14.61
C ILE A 58 17.00 -4.91 -13.20
N GLN A 59 17.66 -5.91 -12.61
CA GLN A 59 17.42 -6.32 -11.22
C GLN A 59 17.83 -5.20 -10.27
N VAL A 60 17.08 -5.04 -9.18
CA VAL A 60 17.39 -4.06 -8.14
C VAL A 60 18.12 -4.72 -6.97
N VAL A 61 19.25 -4.14 -6.59
CA VAL A 61 19.88 -4.35 -5.29
C VAL A 61 19.48 -3.20 -4.38
N GLU A 62 18.88 -3.51 -3.24
CA GLU A 62 18.43 -2.53 -2.26
C GLU A 62 19.30 -2.55 -1.01
N MET A 63 19.55 -1.39 -0.41
CA MET A 63 20.25 -1.28 0.86
C MET A 63 19.88 0.02 1.57
N ASN A 64 20.09 0.07 2.88
CA ASN A 64 20.08 1.33 3.62
C ASN A 64 21.49 1.89 3.67
N VAL A 65 21.67 3.16 3.27
CA VAL A 65 22.92 3.90 3.44
C VAL A 65 22.75 4.91 4.56
N THR A 66 23.60 4.82 5.57
CA THR A 66 23.52 5.64 6.78
C THR A 66 24.70 6.58 6.89
N ASN A 67 24.44 7.84 7.22
CA ASN A 67 25.46 8.79 7.64
C ASN A 67 25.80 8.56 9.11
N MET A 68 27.01 8.06 9.39
CA MET A 68 27.46 7.72 10.74
C MET A 68 28.04 8.90 11.50
N ASP A 69 28.24 10.05 10.85
CA ASP A 69 28.68 11.26 11.52
C ASP A 69 27.58 11.79 12.46
N SER A 70 27.99 12.37 13.58
CA SER A 70 27.09 12.93 14.60
C SER A 70 26.74 14.40 14.37
N SER A 71 27.47 15.12 13.52
CA SER A 71 27.29 16.55 13.30
C SER A 71 27.35 16.99 11.84
N LYS A 72 27.94 16.20 10.95
CA LYS A 72 28.09 16.57 9.53
C LYS A 72 27.01 15.98 8.65
N TYR A 73 26.57 16.78 7.68
CA TYR A 73 25.65 16.34 6.64
C TYR A 73 26.42 15.73 5.48
N LEU A 74 25.85 14.67 4.91
CA LEU A 74 26.20 14.24 3.57
C LEU A 74 25.33 15.04 2.59
N THR A 75 25.96 15.55 1.53
CA THR A 75 25.35 16.42 0.52
C THR A 75 25.73 15.98 -0.89
N ALA A 76 25.05 16.51 -1.91
CA ALA A 76 25.30 16.18 -3.31
C ALA A 76 26.75 16.50 -3.74
N SER A 77 27.37 17.54 -3.18
CA SER A 77 28.76 17.91 -3.47
C SER A 77 29.79 16.87 -3.02
N HIS A 78 29.44 15.98 -2.08
CA HIS A 78 30.27 14.83 -1.73
C HIS A 78 30.20 13.69 -2.76
N GLY A 79 29.24 13.72 -3.70
CA GLY A 79 29.16 12.76 -4.80
C GLY A 79 29.02 11.30 -4.37
N LEU A 80 28.26 11.02 -3.30
CA LEU A 80 28.06 9.65 -2.83
C LEU A 80 27.37 8.80 -3.90
N THR A 81 28.08 7.77 -4.37
CA THR A 81 27.55 6.76 -5.29
C THR A 81 27.63 5.37 -4.68
N VAL A 82 26.68 4.52 -5.03
CA VAL A 82 26.62 3.11 -4.61
C VAL A 82 26.68 2.23 -5.85
N ARG A 83 27.59 1.25 -5.84
CA ARG A 83 27.78 0.28 -6.92
C ARG A 83 27.82 -1.13 -6.35
N VAL A 84 27.59 -2.10 -7.22
CA VAL A 84 27.75 -3.53 -6.94
C VAL A 84 28.99 -4.03 -7.69
N ASP A 85 29.95 -4.55 -6.93
CA ASP A 85 31.14 -5.22 -7.43
C ASP A 85 30.94 -6.74 -7.34
N SER A 86 31.03 -7.43 -8.47
CA SER A 86 30.75 -8.86 -8.56
C SER A 86 31.40 -9.45 -9.79
N ASN A 87 31.74 -10.74 -9.73
CA ASN A 87 32.10 -11.53 -10.91
C ASN A 87 30.88 -11.90 -11.77
N SER A 88 29.67 -11.75 -11.23
CA SER A 88 28.43 -12.22 -11.84
C SER A 88 27.49 -11.11 -12.31
N LEU A 89 27.69 -9.87 -11.83
CA LEU A 89 26.79 -8.74 -12.05
C LEU A 89 27.57 -7.53 -12.54
N ASP A 90 26.98 -6.79 -13.48
CA ASP A 90 27.39 -5.46 -13.85
C ASP A 90 26.43 -4.43 -13.26
N THR A 91 27.00 -3.41 -12.59
CA THR A 91 26.21 -2.22 -12.22
C THR A 91 25.90 -1.43 -13.48
N VAL A 92 24.62 -1.33 -13.82
CA VAL A 92 24.15 -0.54 -14.97
C VAL A 92 23.53 0.79 -14.56
N ILE A 93 22.97 0.86 -13.34
CA ILE A 93 22.43 2.10 -12.77
C ILE A 93 22.99 2.22 -11.35
N PRO A 94 23.98 3.12 -11.11
CA PRO A 94 24.50 3.33 -9.77
C PRO A 94 23.45 3.98 -8.87
N GLY A 95 23.45 3.61 -7.59
CA GLY A 95 22.66 4.29 -6.57
C GLY A 95 23.28 5.66 -6.26
N VAL A 96 22.44 6.64 -5.92
CA VAL A 96 22.87 8.00 -5.61
C VAL A 96 22.15 8.48 -4.35
N VAL A 97 22.90 9.15 -3.48
CA VAL A 97 22.36 9.82 -2.28
C VAL A 97 22.75 11.29 -2.34
N LYS A 98 21.75 12.18 -2.29
CA LYS A 98 21.97 13.64 -2.37
C LYS A 98 22.01 14.32 -1.02
N ARG A 99 21.33 13.77 0.00
CA ARG A 99 21.26 14.39 1.33
C ARG A 99 21.03 13.33 2.39
N LEU A 100 21.86 13.33 3.43
CA LEU A 100 21.60 12.66 4.70
C LEU A 100 22.05 13.58 5.83
N ALA A 101 21.14 13.92 6.74
CA ALA A 101 21.54 14.59 7.98
C ALA A 101 22.36 13.62 8.87
N PRO A 102 23.03 14.12 9.92
CA PRO A 102 23.72 13.26 10.88
C PRO A 102 22.82 12.13 11.39
N ARG A 103 23.37 10.92 11.46
CA ARG A 103 22.68 9.70 11.93
C ARG A 103 21.47 9.25 11.12
N GLN A 104 21.19 9.86 9.97
CA GLN A 104 20.08 9.46 9.11
C GLN A 104 20.45 8.37 8.12
N SER A 105 19.43 7.64 7.67
CA SER A 105 19.56 6.57 6.69
C SER A 105 18.56 6.74 5.56
N GLN A 106 18.93 6.31 4.35
CA GLN A 106 18.06 6.31 3.17
C GLN A 106 18.12 4.96 2.47
N LEU A 107 16.96 4.47 2.03
CA LEU A 107 16.87 3.35 1.10
C LEU A 107 17.46 3.75 -0.25
N VAL A 108 18.46 3.01 -0.70
CA VAL A 108 19.15 3.20 -1.97
C VAL A 108 18.91 1.96 -2.83
N GLN A 109 18.68 2.19 -4.12
CA GLN A 109 18.51 1.16 -5.13
C GLN A 109 19.65 1.26 -6.15
N VAL A 110 20.24 0.10 -6.49
CA VAL A 110 21.25 -0.04 -7.55
C VAL A 110 20.71 -1.00 -8.59
N GLY A 111 20.71 -0.59 -9.86
CA GLY A 111 20.33 -1.44 -10.98
C GLY A 111 21.49 -2.28 -11.47
N VAL A 112 21.29 -3.60 -11.55
CA VAL A 112 22.30 -4.56 -12.02
C VAL A 112 21.78 -5.45 -13.15
N LYS A 113 22.68 -5.91 -14.00
CA LYS A 113 22.44 -6.97 -14.99
C LYS A 113 23.41 -8.12 -14.80
N ASN A 114 22.97 -9.33 -15.11
CA ASN A 114 23.85 -10.49 -15.14
C ASN A 114 24.94 -10.28 -16.20
N ARG A 115 26.18 -10.63 -15.85
CA ARG A 115 27.28 -10.69 -16.82
C ARG A 115 27.02 -11.78 -17.86
N SER A 116 27.66 -11.63 -19.02
CA SER A 116 27.62 -12.64 -20.07
C SER A 116 28.01 -14.03 -19.51
N GLY A 117 27.18 -15.04 -19.80
CA GLY A 117 27.39 -16.41 -19.33
C GLY A 117 26.87 -16.71 -17.91
N VAL A 118 26.23 -15.76 -17.22
CA VAL A 118 25.60 -15.99 -15.91
C VAL A 118 24.08 -16.12 -16.06
N PRO A 119 23.51 -17.34 -16.00
CA PRO A 119 22.06 -17.54 -16.11
C PRO A 119 21.28 -16.83 -14.99
N ALA A 120 20.06 -16.39 -15.29
CA ALA A 120 19.13 -15.93 -14.26
C ALA A 120 18.82 -17.09 -13.29
N GLY A 121 18.73 -16.79 -11.98
CA GLY A 121 18.56 -17.83 -10.96
C GLY A 121 19.87 -18.35 -10.37
N THR A 122 21.03 -17.92 -10.88
CA THR A 122 22.34 -18.34 -10.35
C THR A 122 22.56 -17.76 -8.95
N GLN A 123 23.05 -18.60 -8.03
CA GLN A 123 23.48 -18.14 -6.71
C GLN A 123 24.74 -17.28 -6.85
N CYS A 124 24.72 -16.10 -6.26
CA CYS A 124 25.73 -15.08 -6.45
C CYS A 124 26.20 -14.46 -5.14
N ASN A 125 27.47 -14.09 -5.14
CA ASN A 125 28.08 -13.25 -4.13
C ASN A 125 28.52 -11.95 -4.79
N ALA A 126 28.26 -10.83 -4.13
CA ALA A 126 28.67 -9.51 -4.57
C ALA A 126 29.04 -8.65 -3.35
N ALA A 127 29.76 -7.58 -3.61
CA ALA A 127 30.05 -6.54 -2.63
C ALA A 127 29.35 -5.24 -3.06
N VAL A 128 28.49 -4.70 -2.21
CA VAL A 128 27.97 -3.36 -2.39
C VAL A 128 29.01 -2.38 -1.87
N VAL A 129 29.39 -1.40 -2.69
CA VAL A 129 30.39 -0.38 -2.37
C VAL A 129 29.76 1.00 -2.46
N ALA A 130 29.75 1.72 -1.35
CA ALA A 130 29.38 3.12 -1.29
C ALA A 130 30.66 3.96 -1.19
N SER A 131 30.80 4.99 -2.03
CA SER A 131 31.97 5.86 -2.06
C SER A 131 31.58 7.32 -2.23
N ALA A 132 32.14 8.19 -1.39
CA ALA A 132 31.98 9.64 -1.42
C ALA A 132 33.35 10.36 -1.36
N GLY A 133 33.39 11.58 -1.91
CA GLY A 133 34.54 12.48 -1.90
C GLY A 133 35.80 11.83 -2.48
N GLN A 134 35.70 11.31 -3.72
CA GLN A 134 36.81 10.61 -4.38
C GLN A 134 37.36 9.40 -3.56
N SER A 135 36.49 8.73 -2.81
CA SER A 135 36.79 7.59 -1.92
C SER A 135 37.45 7.94 -0.58
N GLU A 136 37.41 9.20 -0.15
CA GLU A 136 37.75 9.59 1.23
C GLU A 136 36.85 8.89 2.27
N SER A 137 35.58 8.65 1.92
CA SER A 137 34.65 7.84 2.69
C SER A 137 34.18 6.67 1.84
N ARG A 138 34.43 5.45 2.31
CA ARG A 138 34.11 4.22 1.60
C ARG A 138 33.55 3.17 2.57
N ALA A 139 32.40 2.62 2.22
CA ALA A 139 31.80 1.48 2.91
C ALA A 139 31.67 0.31 1.96
N THR A 140 31.78 -0.91 2.48
CA THR A 140 31.55 -2.12 1.71
C THR A 140 30.77 -3.12 2.54
N ALA A 141 29.75 -3.74 1.94
CA ALA A 141 28.97 -4.80 2.56
C ALA A 141 28.77 -5.95 1.57
N ASN A 142 28.98 -7.17 2.03
CA ASN A 142 28.73 -8.35 1.21
C ASN A 142 27.23 -8.61 1.09
N VAL A 143 26.82 -9.07 -0.08
CA VAL A 143 25.45 -9.53 -0.36
C VAL A 143 25.52 -10.86 -1.11
N THR A 144 24.71 -11.80 -0.63
CA THR A 144 24.55 -13.11 -1.26
C THR A 144 23.08 -13.31 -1.58
N GLY A 145 22.80 -13.88 -2.74
CA GLY A 145 21.43 -14.07 -3.21
C GLY A 145 21.41 -14.59 -4.63
N VAL A 146 20.33 -14.31 -5.35
CA VAL A 146 20.11 -14.81 -6.70
C VAL A 146 20.37 -13.69 -7.71
N CYS A 147 21.26 -13.93 -8.68
CA CYS A 147 21.47 -13.02 -9.81
C CYS A 147 20.36 -13.17 -10.85
N GLY A 148 19.77 -12.05 -11.24
CA GLY A 148 18.58 -12.00 -12.07
C GLY A 148 17.37 -12.59 -11.33
N ILE A 149 16.28 -12.76 -12.05
CA ILE A 149 15.06 -13.37 -11.50
C ILE A 149 14.96 -14.79 -12.05
N GLY A 150 15.36 -15.77 -11.22
CA GLY A 150 15.23 -17.20 -11.53
C GLY A 150 13.78 -17.69 -11.48
N ASN A 151 13.57 -18.98 -11.75
CA ASN A 151 12.25 -19.59 -11.62
C ASN A 151 11.83 -19.68 -10.14
N TYR A 152 10.56 -19.38 -9.90
CA TYR A 152 9.87 -19.70 -8.67
C TYR A 152 9.35 -21.13 -8.72
N GLU A 153 9.59 -21.88 -7.66
CA GLU A 153 9.08 -23.23 -7.44
C GLU A 153 7.83 -23.17 -6.56
N ALA A 154 6.96 -24.18 -6.64
CA ALA A 154 5.72 -24.28 -5.87
C ALA A 154 5.96 -24.59 -4.37
N SER A 155 6.76 -23.77 -3.70
CA SER A 155 7.10 -23.89 -2.27
C SER A 155 7.21 -22.52 -1.62
N VAL A 156 6.86 -22.45 -0.32
CA VAL A 156 7.01 -21.23 0.48
C VAL A 156 8.47 -20.75 0.50
N ALA A 157 9.42 -21.68 0.57
CA ALA A 157 10.85 -21.36 0.61
C ALA A 157 11.33 -20.65 -0.65
N SER A 158 10.81 -21.01 -1.83
CA SER A 158 11.11 -20.30 -3.09
C SER A 158 10.38 -18.96 -3.17
N LEU A 159 9.07 -18.96 -2.86
CA LEU A 159 8.20 -17.80 -3.06
C LEU A 159 8.43 -16.66 -2.07
N ARG A 160 8.95 -16.92 -0.86
CA ARG A 160 9.26 -15.87 0.12
C ARG A 160 10.33 -14.87 -0.34
N HIS A 161 11.04 -15.18 -1.43
CA HIS A 161 12.01 -14.28 -2.05
C HIS A 161 11.38 -13.29 -3.03
N HIS A 162 10.10 -13.49 -3.41
CA HIS A 162 9.32 -12.48 -4.10
C HIS A 162 8.95 -11.33 -3.13
N THR A 163 9.00 -10.10 -3.61
CA THR A 163 8.75 -8.89 -2.82
C THR A 163 7.93 -7.91 -3.63
N SER A 164 7.24 -6.99 -2.95
CA SER A 164 6.38 -6.01 -3.62
C SER A 164 7.19 -5.16 -4.63
N PRO A 165 6.72 -5.07 -5.89
CA PRO A 165 7.43 -4.37 -6.95
C PRO A 165 7.34 -2.85 -6.77
N ASP A 166 8.27 -2.13 -7.38
CA ASP A 166 8.35 -0.68 -7.20
C ASP A 166 7.15 0.08 -7.75
N TRP A 167 6.48 -0.40 -8.80
CA TRP A 167 5.24 0.23 -9.25
C TRP A 167 4.20 0.26 -8.12
N PHE A 168 4.07 -0.82 -7.34
CA PHE A 168 3.12 -0.91 -6.23
C PHE A 168 3.58 -0.01 -5.08
N ASN A 169 4.87 -0.05 -4.76
CA ASN A 169 5.45 0.81 -3.72
C ASN A 169 5.31 2.29 -4.04
N ASN A 170 5.33 2.67 -5.32
CA ASN A 170 5.23 4.04 -5.82
C ASN A 170 3.77 4.51 -5.99
N ALA A 171 2.82 3.58 -6.15
CA ALA A 171 1.43 3.86 -6.48
C ALA A 171 0.66 4.58 -5.37
N LYS A 172 0.90 4.22 -4.09
CA LYS A 172 0.34 4.83 -2.86
C LYS A 172 -1.18 4.79 -2.68
N TYR A 173 -1.97 5.01 -3.72
CA TYR A 173 -3.41 5.19 -3.64
C TYR A 173 -4.13 4.38 -4.72
N GLY A 174 -5.10 3.57 -4.32
CA GLY A 174 -5.92 2.75 -5.19
C GLY A 174 -7.40 2.77 -4.81
N ILE A 175 -8.26 2.34 -5.73
CA ILE A 175 -9.70 2.18 -5.51
C ILE A 175 -10.09 0.69 -5.44
N PHE A 176 -10.67 0.29 -4.32
CA PHE A 176 -11.36 -0.99 -4.17
C PHE A 176 -12.82 -0.86 -4.61
N ILE A 177 -13.41 -1.91 -5.16
CA ILE A 177 -14.81 -1.91 -5.56
C ILE A 177 -15.47 -3.21 -5.11
N HIS A 178 -16.35 -3.13 -4.12
CA HIS A 178 -17.21 -4.24 -3.71
C HIS A 178 -18.57 -4.13 -4.39
N TRP A 179 -18.74 -4.94 -5.43
CA TRP A 179 -19.94 -4.99 -6.24
C TRP A 179 -20.29 -6.44 -6.60
N GLY A 180 -21.56 -6.78 -6.50
CA GLY A 180 -22.05 -8.13 -6.79
C GLY A 180 -23.55 -8.24 -6.53
N VAL A 181 -24.05 -9.48 -6.46
CA VAL A 181 -25.49 -9.74 -6.26
C VAL A 181 -26.00 -9.13 -4.95
N TYR A 182 -25.17 -9.09 -3.91
CA TYR A 182 -25.46 -8.45 -2.62
C TYR A 182 -25.76 -6.94 -2.72
N SER A 183 -25.37 -6.27 -3.81
CA SER A 183 -25.73 -4.88 -4.09
C SER A 183 -27.21 -4.70 -4.46
N VAL A 184 -27.96 -5.79 -4.66
CA VAL A 184 -29.42 -5.78 -4.89
C VAL A 184 -30.18 -5.56 -3.58
N PRO A 185 -30.05 -6.42 -2.56
CA PRO A 185 -30.69 -6.15 -1.27
C PRO A 185 -30.09 -4.93 -0.57
N ALA A 186 -28.79 -4.66 -0.78
CA ALA A 186 -28.10 -3.43 -0.39
C ALA A 186 -28.34 -2.98 1.07
N TYR A 187 -28.48 -3.92 2.00
CA TYR A 187 -28.89 -3.61 3.37
C TYR A 187 -27.91 -4.18 4.37
N ALA A 188 -27.44 -3.34 5.29
CA ALA A 188 -26.83 -3.78 6.52
C ALA A 188 -27.22 -2.88 7.70
N ASP A 189 -27.36 -3.49 8.88
CA ASP A 189 -27.56 -2.74 10.11
C ASP A 189 -26.24 -2.10 10.57
N THR A 190 -26.16 -0.78 10.40
CA THR A 190 -24.98 0.04 10.68
C THR A 190 -24.59 0.07 12.16
N ALA A 191 -25.51 -0.29 13.07
CA ALA A 191 -25.28 -0.26 14.52
C ALA A 191 -24.52 -1.48 15.06
N ALA A 192 -24.34 -2.55 14.29
CA ALA A 192 -23.88 -3.84 14.80
C ALA A 192 -22.65 -4.44 14.07
N GLY A 193 -21.91 -3.63 13.30
CA GLY A 193 -20.71 -4.10 12.60
C GLY A 193 -21.00 -5.12 11.49
N PHE A 194 -22.21 -5.11 10.94
CA PHE A 194 -22.59 -5.87 9.77
C PHE A 194 -22.37 -5.06 8.51
N THR A 195 -21.99 -5.75 7.43
CA THR A 195 -21.70 -5.15 6.14
C THR A 195 -22.61 -5.73 5.05
N ALA A 196 -22.98 -4.93 4.05
CA ALA A 196 -24.03 -5.29 3.10
C ALA A 196 -23.61 -6.43 2.15
N GLU A 197 -22.32 -6.56 1.87
CA GLU A 197 -21.79 -7.67 1.07
C GLU A 197 -21.85 -9.03 1.79
N TRP A 198 -22.09 -9.02 3.11
CA TRP A 198 -22.33 -10.22 3.93
C TRP A 198 -23.81 -10.58 4.09
N TYR A 199 -24.71 -9.95 3.32
CA TYR A 199 -26.15 -10.12 3.46
C TYR A 199 -26.60 -11.59 3.45
N TRP A 200 -26.09 -12.41 2.53
CA TRP A 200 -26.48 -13.82 2.44
C TRP A 200 -26.14 -14.60 3.71
N PHE A 201 -24.94 -14.41 4.24
CA PHE A 201 -24.51 -15.10 5.45
C PHE A 201 -25.35 -14.64 6.66
N TRP A 202 -25.42 -13.34 6.90
CA TRP A 202 -26.08 -12.79 8.08
C TRP A 202 -27.60 -12.95 8.06
N SER A 203 -28.24 -13.10 6.90
CA SER A 203 -29.65 -13.47 6.81
C SER A 203 -29.96 -14.87 7.33
N HIS A 204 -28.96 -15.68 7.71
CA HIS A 204 -29.14 -16.99 8.36
C HIS A 204 -29.08 -16.95 9.88
N TYR A 205 -28.80 -15.80 10.49
CA TYR A 205 -28.54 -15.69 11.93
C TYR A 205 -29.52 -14.71 12.62
N PRO A 206 -30.79 -15.12 12.84
CA PRO A 206 -31.84 -14.25 13.40
C PRO A 206 -31.49 -13.65 14.76
N ALA A 207 -30.76 -14.39 15.61
CA ALA A 207 -30.36 -13.92 16.93
C ALA A 207 -29.26 -12.84 16.91
N LYS A 208 -28.71 -12.53 15.73
CA LYS A 208 -27.54 -11.64 15.59
C LYS A 208 -27.81 -10.49 14.62
N SER A 209 -28.47 -10.77 13.50
CA SER A 209 -28.62 -9.79 12.42
C SER A 209 -30.07 -9.46 12.13
N LYS A 210 -30.35 -8.16 12.04
CA LYS A 210 -31.63 -7.65 11.53
C LYS A 210 -31.83 -7.94 10.04
N MET A 211 -30.80 -8.40 9.32
CA MET A 211 -30.95 -8.82 7.92
C MET A 211 -31.93 -9.98 7.78
N TYR A 212 -32.01 -10.90 8.76
CA TYR A 212 -33.01 -11.98 8.76
C TYR A 212 -34.44 -11.42 8.78
N GLU A 213 -34.74 -10.50 9.69
CA GLU A 213 -36.06 -9.87 9.83
C GLU A 213 -36.38 -8.96 8.65
N HIS A 214 -35.40 -8.18 8.21
CA HIS A 214 -35.51 -7.31 7.03
C HIS A 214 -35.81 -8.15 5.77
N HIS A 215 -35.14 -9.28 5.60
CA HIS A 215 -35.36 -10.17 4.46
C HIS A 215 -36.79 -10.74 4.47
N GLU A 216 -37.25 -11.22 5.63
CA GLU A 216 -38.61 -11.74 5.79
C GLU A 216 -39.65 -10.68 5.47
N LYS A 217 -39.48 -9.47 5.98
CA LYS A 217 -40.43 -8.36 5.81
C LYS A 217 -40.47 -7.83 4.38
N THR A 218 -39.33 -7.81 3.69
CA THR A 218 -39.18 -7.15 2.39
C THR A 218 -39.41 -8.11 1.22
N TYR A 219 -38.91 -9.33 1.32
CA TYR A 219 -38.91 -10.31 0.22
C TYR A 219 -39.77 -11.56 0.52
N GLY A 220 -39.99 -11.86 1.80
CA GLY A 220 -40.77 -13.02 2.24
C GLY A 220 -39.95 -14.29 2.43
N ARG A 221 -40.47 -15.23 3.23
CA ARG A 221 -39.76 -16.45 3.66
C ARG A 221 -39.36 -17.40 2.54
N ASN A 222 -40.02 -17.32 1.39
CA ASN A 222 -39.77 -18.21 0.24
C ASN A 222 -38.78 -17.62 -0.77
N PHE A 223 -38.37 -16.37 -0.59
CA PHE A 223 -37.34 -15.74 -1.41
C PHE A 223 -35.98 -16.21 -0.90
N ASN A 224 -35.16 -16.75 -1.79
CA ASN A 224 -33.80 -17.18 -1.48
C ASN A 224 -32.80 -16.17 -2.02
N TYR A 225 -31.57 -16.14 -1.49
CA TYR A 225 -30.57 -15.17 -1.93
C TYR A 225 -30.31 -15.19 -3.44
N ASP A 226 -30.28 -16.37 -4.05
CA ASP A 226 -30.04 -16.52 -5.49
C ASP A 226 -31.18 -15.92 -6.35
N ASP A 227 -32.37 -15.69 -5.79
CA ASP A 227 -33.46 -15.01 -6.50
C ASP A 227 -33.11 -13.53 -6.77
N PHE A 228 -32.15 -12.93 -6.04
CA PHE A 228 -31.64 -11.59 -6.35
C PHE A 228 -30.85 -11.51 -7.66
N ILE A 229 -30.36 -12.64 -8.19
CA ILE A 229 -29.51 -12.64 -9.39
C ILE A 229 -30.24 -12.01 -10.59
N SER A 230 -31.56 -12.18 -10.71
CA SER A 230 -32.35 -11.55 -11.79
C SER A 230 -32.42 -10.03 -11.70
N ASN A 231 -32.20 -9.46 -10.53
CA ASN A 231 -32.28 -8.02 -10.27
C ASN A 231 -30.90 -7.33 -10.33
N PHE A 232 -29.82 -8.10 -10.46
CA PHE A 232 -28.48 -7.58 -10.73
C PHE A 232 -28.35 -7.19 -12.21
N THR A 233 -28.91 -6.03 -12.58
CA THR A 233 -29.16 -5.67 -13.99
C THR A 233 -27.98 -5.02 -14.71
N VAL A 234 -27.05 -4.39 -13.98
CA VAL A 234 -25.92 -3.60 -14.52
C VAL A 234 -26.32 -2.55 -15.57
N ALA A 235 -27.57 -2.11 -15.58
CA ALA A 235 -28.15 -1.26 -16.64
C ALA A 235 -27.49 0.12 -16.80
N ALA A 236 -26.90 0.65 -15.73
CA ALA A 236 -26.18 1.91 -15.66
C ALA A 236 -24.65 1.72 -15.56
N PHE A 237 -24.13 0.49 -15.72
CA PHE A 237 -22.70 0.23 -15.70
C PHE A 237 -22.04 0.76 -16.98
N ASP A 238 -21.26 1.83 -16.83
CA ASP A 238 -20.34 2.33 -17.84
C ASP A 238 -18.89 2.15 -17.37
N PRO A 239 -18.13 1.21 -17.94
CA PRO A 239 -16.75 0.96 -17.52
C PRO A 239 -15.82 2.14 -17.82
N LYS A 240 -16.13 2.99 -18.81
CA LYS A 240 -15.35 4.21 -19.10
C LYS A 240 -15.55 5.23 -17.99
N GLU A 241 -16.78 5.48 -17.58
CA GLU A 241 -17.08 6.41 -16.49
C GLU A 241 -16.46 5.95 -15.16
N TRP A 242 -16.46 4.64 -14.89
CA TRP A 242 -15.79 4.08 -13.71
C TRP A 242 -14.28 4.35 -13.71
N VAL A 243 -13.57 4.03 -14.80
CA VAL A 243 -12.10 4.25 -14.85
C VAL A 243 -11.75 5.74 -14.87
N ASN A 244 -12.60 6.59 -15.47
CA ASN A 244 -12.44 8.03 -15.40
C ASN A 244 -12.61 8.55 -13.97
N LEU A 245 -13.61 8.06 -13.22
CA LEU A 245 -13.78 8.44 -11.81
C LEU A 245 -12.58 8.00 -10.96
N ILE A 246 -12.05 6.80 -11.19
CA ILE A 246 -10.85 6.30 -10.49
C ILE A 246 -9.64 7.20 -10.77
N ALA A 247 -9.43 7.56 -12.04
CA ALA A 247 -8.38 8.50 -12.43
C ALA A 247 -8.63 9.92 -11.90
N ASP A 248 -9.90 10.35 -11.82
CA ASP A 248 -10.32 11.64 -11.26
C ASP A 248 -9.96 11.74 -9.78
N ALA A 249 -10.15 10.65 -9.02
CA ALA A 249 -9.73 10.54 -7.62
C ALA A 249 -8.20 10.61 -7.44
N GLY A 250 -7.41 10.48 -8.49
CA GLY A 250 -5.95 10.45 -8.44
C GLY A 250 -5.36 9.08 -8.09
N ALA A 251 -6.18 8.02 -8.07
CA ALA A 251 -5.71 6.67 -7.84
C ALA A 251 -4.80 6.19 -8.97
N GLN A 252 -3.86 5.31 -8.64
CA GLN A 252 -2.88 4.74 -9.57
C GLN A 252 -3.21 3.28 -9.94
N TYR A 253 -4.14 2.67 -9.22
CA TYR A 253 -4.60 1.30 -9.43
C TYR A 253 -6.02 1.10 -8.93
N PHE A 254 -6.67 0.02 -9.36
CA PHE A 254 -7.96 -0.38 -8.83
C PHE A 254 -8.05 -1.90 -8.65
N VAL A 255 -8.94 -2.33 -7.77
CA VAL A 255 -9.16 -3.73 -7.41
C VAL A 255 -10.66 -3.98 -7.31
N PRO A 256 -11.34 -4.51 -8.33
CA PRO A 256 -12.74 -4.89 -8.24
C PRO A 256 -12.91 -6.30 -7.65
N THR A 257 -13.99 -6.53 -6.92
CA THR A 257 -14.41 -7.88 -6.52
C THR A 257 -14.77 -8.69 -7.76
N THR A 258 -13.90 -9.62 -8.15
CA THR A 258 -14.19 -10.54 -9.27
C THR A 258 -15.12 -11.67 -8.84
N LYS A 259 -15.00 -12.09 -7.58
CA LYS A 259 -15.88 -13.05 -6.91
C LYS A 259 -15.76 -12.80 -5.40
N HIS A 260 -16.88 -12.54 -4.74
CA HIS A 260 -16.96 -12.43 -3.28
C HIS A 260 -17.33 -13.79 -2.65
N HIS A 261 -17.56 -13.83 -1.33
CA HIS A 261 -17.87 -15.06 -0.59
C HIS A 261 -19.16 -15.76 -1.04
N ASP A 262 -20.08 -15.05 -1.71
CA ASP A 262 -21.28 -15.65 -2.30
C ASP A 262 -20.99 -16.54 -3.52
N GLY A 263 -19.74 -16.51 -4.01
CA GLY A 263 -19.26 -17.30 -5.13
C GLY A 263 -19.80 -16.88 -6.50
N PHE A 264 -20.49 -15.73 -6.59
CA PHE A 264 -20.96 -15.23 -7.87
C PHE A 264 -19.86 -14.47 -8.61
N ALA A 265 -19.36 -15.06 -9.69
CA ALA A 265 -18.23 -14.51 -10.42
C ALA A 265 -18.65 -13.48 -11.49
N LEU A 266 -17.92 -12.37 -11.57
CA LEU A 266 -18.18 -11.24 -12.47
C LEU A 266 -17.36 -11.27 -13.77
N PHE A 267 -16.66 -12.38 -14.01
CA PHE A 267 -15.73 -12.57 -15.13
C PHE A 267 -16.01 -13.88 -15.87
N ASN A 268 -15.43 -14.00 -17.07
CA ASN A 268 -15.58 -15.16 -17.93
C ASN A 268 -14.53 -16.23 -17.64
N PHE A 269 -14.97 -17.48 -17.56
CA PHE A 269 -14.16 -18.68 -17.41
C PHE A 269 -14.95 -19.89 -17.95
N SER A 270 -14.31 -21.05 -18.10
CA SER A 270 -14.97 -22.23 -18.66
C SER A 270 -16.21 -22.64 -17.84
N SER A 271 -17.33 -22.87 -18.52
CA SER A 271 -18.56 -23.39 -17.90
C SER A 271 -18.44 -24.81 -17.33
N SER A 272 -17.32 -25.51 -17.60
CA SER A 272 -16.98 -26.78 -16.95
C SER A 272 -16.46 -26.61 -15.53
N ILE A 273 -16.01 -25.39 -15.15
CA ILE A 273 -15.53 -25.07 -13.81
C ILE A 273 -16.72 -24.72 -12.92
N SER A 274 -17.56 -23.78 -13.36
CA SER A 274 -18.79 -23.36 -12.69
C SER A 274 -19.64 -22.57 -13.69
N ARG A 275 -20.95 -22.51 -13.47
CA ARG A 275 -21.85 -21.61 -14.20
C ARG A 275 -22.35 -20.46 -13.32
N ARG A 276 -21.92 -20.37 -12.06
CA ARG A 276 -22.33 -19.30 -11.14
C ARG A 276 -21.60 -17.99 -11.47
N SER A 277 -22.03 -17.32 -12.54
CA SER A 277 -21.41 -16.09 -13.00
C SER A 277 -22.38 -15.15 -13.71
N SER A 278 -21.97 -13.88 -13.80
CA SER A 278 -22.59 -12.82 -14.58
C SER A 278 -22.68 -13.13 -16.09
N ILE A 279 -21.90 -14.10 -16.60
CA ILE A 279 -22.00 -14.57 -17.99
C ILE A 279 -23.26 -15.41 -18.17
N HIS A 280 -23.55 -16.28 -17.21
CA HIS A 280 -24.60 -17.29 -17.31
C HIS A 280 -25.90 -16.87 -16.65
N TYR A 281 -25.90 -15.92 -15.72
CA TYR A 281 -27.08 -15.44 -15.01
C TYR A 281 -27.04 -13.92 -14.85
N GLY A 282 -28.19 -13.31 -14.53
CA GLY A 282 -28.33 -11.86 -14.39
C GLY A 282 -27.96 -11.14 -15.69
N PRO A 283 -26.90 -10.31 -15.71
CA PRO A 283 -26.64 -9.37 -16.79
C PRO A 283 -26.07 -9.97 -18.09
N LYS A 284 -25.71 -11.26 -18.10
CA LYS A 284 -25.18 -12.01 -19.27
C LYS A 284 -23.97 -11.34 -19.93
N THR A 285 -23.05 -10.82 -19.13
CA THR A 285 -21.89 -10.06 -19.62
C THR A 285 -20.65 -10.27 -18.76
N ASP A 286 -19.48 -10.23 -19.41
CA ASP A 286 -18.19 -10.16 -18.72
C ASP A 286 -17.96 -8.73 -18.21
N ILE A 287 -18.22 -8.51 -16.93
CA ILE A 287 -18.14 -7.20 -16.29
C ILE A 287 -16.67 -6.82 -16.08
N ILE A 288 -15.88 -7.75 -15.51
CA ILE A 288 -14.46 -7.49 -15.24
C ILE A 288 -13.70 -7.27 -16.54
N GLY A 289 -14.00 -8.03 -17.59
CA GLY A 289 -13.33 -7.89 -18.89
C GLY A 289 -13.59 -6.53 -19.52
N LYS A 290 -14.84 -6.06 -19.46
CA LYS A 290 -15.20 -4.71 -19.90
C LYS A 290 -14.47 -3.62 -19.11
N LEU A 291 -14.37 -3.76 -17.79
CA LEU A 291 -13.66 -2.80 -16.94
C LEU A 291 -12.14 -2.79 -17.23
N MET A 292 -11.51 -3.96 -17.36
CA MET A 292 -10.09 -4.07 -17.70
C MET A 292 -9.79 -3.50 -19.09
N ALA A 293 -10.66 -3.77 -20.07
CA ALA A 293 -10.53 -3.21 -21.42
C ALA A 293 -10.66 -1.68 -21.42
N ALA A 294 -11.65 -1.13 -20.70
CA ALA A 294 -11.82 0.31 -20.55
C ALA A 294 -10.60 0.96 -19.86
N ALA A 295 -10.04 0.33 -18.82
CA ALA A 295 -8.82 0.81 -18.18
C ALA A 295 -7.65 0.85 -19.17
N LYS A 296 -7.42 -0.23 -19.94
CA LYS A 296 -6.37 -0.27 -20.97
C LYS A 296 -6.57 0.81 -22.04
N GLN A 297 -7.82 1.08 -22.44
CA GLN A 297 -8.13 2.02 -23.51
C GLN A 297 -8.08 3.50 -23.08
N TYR A 298 -8.70 3.83 -21.94
CA TYR A 298 -8.94 5.22 -21.54
C TYR A 298 -7.99 5.71 -20.44
N GLN A 299 -7.44 4.80 -19.64
CA GLN A 299 -6.58 5.12 -18.50
C GLN A 299 -5.40 4.12 -18.41
N PRO A 300 -4.56 3.99 -19.46
CA PRO A 300 -3.57 2.91 -19.56
C PRO A 300 -2.53 2.90 -18.43
N SER A 301 -2.32 4.04 -17.76
CA SER A 301 -1.43 4.17 -16.61
C SER A 301 -1.99 3.54 -15.32
N LEU A 302 -3.30 3.30 -15.24
CA LEU A 302 -3.90 2.59 -14.10
C LEU A 302 -3.46 1.13 -14.11
N ARG A 303 -2.86 0.70 -13.00
CA ARG A 303 -2.60 -0.72 -12.74
C ARG A 303 -3.90 -1.42 -12.39
N ARG A 304 -4.00 -2.66 -12.85
CA ARG A 304 -5.25 -3.44 -12.84
C ARG A 304 -5.12 -4.58 -11.86
N GLY A 305 -5.71 -4.46 -10.68
CA GLY A 305 -5.78 -5.54 -9.71
C GLY A 305 -7.10 -6.30 -9.79
N THR A 306 -7.17 -7.46 -9.15
CA THR A 306 -8.38 -8.27 -9.00
C THR A 306 -8.50 -8.76 -7.57
N TYR A 307 -9.66 -8.57 -6.96
CA TYR A 307 -9.98 -9.23 -5.70
C TYR A 307 -10.57 -10.61 -5.97
N PHE A 308 -10.16 -11.60 -5.18
CA PHE A 308 -10.66 -12.96 -5.29
C PHE A 308 -10.95 -13.56 -3.91
N SER A 309 -12.21 -13.92 -3.69
CA SER A 309 -12.55 -14.72 -2.51
C SER A 309 -12.11 -16.17 -2.69
N MET A 310 -11.24 -16.61 -1.78
CA MET A 310 -10.69 -17.96 -1.72
C MET A 310 -11.78 -19.01 -1.41
N PRO A 311 -12.63 -18.84 -0.37
CA PRO A 311 -13.78 -19.72 -0.13
C PRO A 311 -15.06 -19.24 -0.82
N GLU A 312 -16.06 -20.12 -0.83
CA GLU A 312 -17.45 -19.80 -1.14
C GLU A 312 -18.32 -20.32 0.00
N TRP A 313 -19.24 -19.50 0.52
CA TRP A 313 -20.02 -19.84 1.72
C TRP A 313 -20.77 -21.16 1.58
N TYR A 314 -21.42 -21.39 0.43
CA TYR A 314 -22.35 -22.50 0.24
C TYR A 314 -22.11 -23.30 -1.05
N ASN A 315 -20.85 -23.39 -1.49
CA ASN A 315 -20.52 -24.28 -2.60
C ASN A 315 -20.59 -25.75 -2.13
N PRO A 316 -21.37 -26.62 -2.77
CA PRO A 316 -21.47 -28.03 -2.38
C PRO A 316 -20.12 -28.76 -2.30
N ALA A 317 -19.18 -28.46 -3.21
CA ALA A 317 -17.86 -29.08 -3.25
C ALA A 317 -16.89 -28.54 -2.17
N SER A 318 -17.22 -27.44 -1.49
CA SER A 318 -16.38 -26.86 -0.44
C SER A 318 -16.70 -27.38 0.97
N ALA A 319 -17.66 -28.30 1.13
CA ALA A 319 -18.09 -28.81 2.44
C ALA A 319 -16.94 -29.35 3.33
N LYS A 320 -15.99 -30.08 2.73
CA LYS A 320 -14.80 -30.61 3.43
C LYS A 320 -13.78 -29.53 3.84
N TYR A 321 -13.93 -28.32 3.31
CA TYR A 321 -13.11 -27.15 3.62
C TYR A 321 -13.81 -26.16 4.56
N SER A 322 -14.91 -26.59 5.20
CA SER A 322 -15.61 -25.77 6.17
C SER A 322 -14.66 -25.25 7.24
N TRP A 323 -14.76 -23.95 7.53
CA TRP A 323 -13.80 -23.27 8.38
C TRP A 323 -14.42 -22.06 9.09
N ASP A 324 -14.04 -21.88 10.34
CA ASP A 324 -14.37 -20.70 11.14
C ASP A 324 -13.06 -19.93 11.48
N PRO A 325 -12.80 -18.77 10.84
CA PRO A 325 -11.67 -17.92 11.18
C PRO A 325 -11.83 -17.26 12.56
N TRP A 326 -13.05 -17.08 13.05
CA TRP A 326 -13.32 -16.25 14.24
C TRP A 326 -13.45 -17.05 15.52
N ARG A 327 -13.76 -18.35 15.44
CA ARG A 327 -13.95 -19.25 16.59
C ARG A 327 -14.98 -18.72 17.59
N ASN A 328 -15.96 -17.95 17.12
CA ASN A 328 -16.93 -17.22 17.94
C ASN A 328 -18.32 -17.86 17.95
N GLY A 329 -18.38 -19.19 17.71
CA GLY A 329 -19.58 -20.00 17.89
C GLY A 329 -20.40 -20.27 16.62
N TYR A 330 -19.91 -19.91 15.43
CA TYR A 330 -20.54 -20.23 14.13
C TYR A 330 -19.49 -20.43 13.05
N VAL A 331 -19.74 -21.33 12.10
CA VAL A 331 -18.81 -21.56 10.98
C VAL A 331 -19.01 -20.50 9.90
N ALA A 332 -18.09 -19.52 9.83
CA ALA A 332 -18.17 -18.41 8.87
C ALA A 332 -18.18 -18.87 7.40
N PHE A 333 -17.46 -19.95 7.09
CA PHE A 333 -17.45 -20.59 5.79
C PHE A 333 -17.95 -22.02 5.95
N PRO A 334 -19.28 -22.22 6.00
CA PRO A 334 -19.87 -23.53 6.29
C PRO A 334 -19.63 -24.53 5.15
N GLY A 335 -19.48 -24.07 3.91
CA GLY A 335 -19.48 -24.91 2.73
C GLY A 335 -20.78 -25.70 2.58
N GLY A 336 -20.82 -26.61 1.61
CA GLY A 336 -22.01 -27.43 1.37
C GLY A 336 -23.17 -26.62 0.78
N PRO A 337 -24.27 -27.28 0.35
CA PRO A 337 -25.35 -26.58 -0.32
C PRO A 337 -26.08 -25.61 0.63
N PRO A 338 -26.58 -24.47 0.12
CA PRO A 338 -27.28 -23.49 0.93
C PRO A 338 -28.62 -24.05 1.42
N LYS A 339 -29.14 -23.45 2.50
CA LYS A 339 -30.46 -23.74 3.03
C LYS A 339 -31.29 -22.47 3.08
N ASN A 340 -32.60 -22.59 2.94
CA ASN A 340 -33.48 -21.47 3.24
C ASN A 340 -33.48 -21.21 4.76
N PRO A 341 -33.22 -19.97 5.24
CA PRO A 341 -33.03 -19.70 6.65
C PRO A 341 -34.31 -19.84 7.51
N TYR A 342 -35.49 -19.89 6.89
CA TYR A 342 -36.78 -19.98 7.57
C TYR A 342 -37.32 -21.42 7.64
N SER A 343 -37.16 -22.17 6.55
CA SER A 343 -37.66 -23.56 6.45
C SER A 343 -36.59 -24.61 6.71
N ASN A 344 -35.32 -24.22 6.72
CA ASN A 344 -34.14 -25.10 6.84
C ASN A 344 -34.05 -26.16 5.72
N GLN A 345 -34.81 -25.99 4.62
CA GLN A 345 -34.72 -26.86 3.45
C GLN A 345 -33.51 -26.49 2.61
N VAL A 346 -32.83 -27.50 2.05
CA VAL A 346 -31.74 -27.30 1.09
C VAL A 346 -32.30 -26.65 -0.18
N VAL A 347 -31.64 -25.59 -0.64
CA VAL A 347 -32.00 -24.88 -1.89
C VAL A 347 -30.87 -25.00 -2.91
N PRO A 348 -31.17 -24.84 -4.22
CA PRO A 348 -30.14 -24.94 -5.25
C PRO A 348 -29.04 -23.89 -5.06
N TYR A 349 -27.78 -24.31 -5.21
CA TYR A 349 -26.67 -23.38 -5.45
C TYR A 349 -26.63 -23.06 -6.94
N THR A 350 -27.21 -21.93 -7.34
CA THR A 350 -27.45 -21.60 -8.76
C THR A 350 -26.13 -21.59 -9.53
N GLY A 351 -26.10 -22.31 -10.64
CA GLY A 351 -24.92 -22.44 -11.50
C GLY A 351 -23.88 -23.44 -11.01
N TYR A 352 -24.18 -24.28 -10.00
CA TYR A 352 -23.29 -25.36 -9.60
C TYR A 352 -23.01 -26.34 -10.75
N VAL A 353 -21.75 -26.78 -10.83
CA VAL A 353 -21.29 -27.85 -11.71
C VAL A 353 -20.67 -28.91 -10.82
N GLU A 354 -21.04 -30.17 -11.04
CA GLU A 354 -20.47 -31.26 -10.27
C GLU A 354 -18.98 -31.43 -10.59
N ILE A 355 -18.15 -31.28 -9.55
CA ILE A 355 -16.69 -31.31 -9.61
C ILE A 355 -16.14 -32.16 -8.45
N LYS A 356 -14.88 -32.58 -8.53
CA LYS A 356 -14.28 -33.47 -7.53
C LYS A 356 -13.76 -32.69 -6.33
N ASP A 357 -13.15 -31.55 -6.59
CA ASP A 357 -12.45 -30.79 -5.56
C ASP A 357 -12.54 -29.28 -5.82
N PHE A 358 -13.08 -28.55 -4.84
CA PHE A 358 -13.28 -27.10 -4.95
C PHE A 358 -11.98 -26.34 -5.22
N ILE A 359 -10.86 -26.74 -4.63
CA ILE A 359 -9.59 -26.01 -4.76
C ILE A 359 -8.99 -26.26 -6.15
N THR A 360 -8.91 -27.51 -6.58
CA THR A 360 -8.26 -27.85 -7.86
C THR A 360 -9.14 -27.57 -9.08
N ASP A 361 -10.46 -27.71 -8.94
CA ASP A 361 -11.38 -27.69 -10.08
C ASP A 361 -12.13 -26.34 -10.21
N ILE A 362 -12.20 -25.53 -9.14
CA ILE A 362 -12.82 -24.19 -9.16
C ILE A 362 -11.83 -23.08 -8.81
N GLN A 363 -11.29 -23.08 -7.58
CA GLN A 363 -10.51 -21.97 -7.05
C GLN A 363 -9.27 -21.67 -7.93
N LEU A 364 -8.41 -22.68 -8.14
CA LEU A 364 -7.17 -22.53 -8.88
C LEU A 364 -7.39 -22.17 -10.37
N PRO A 365 -8.28 -22.85 -11.13
CA PRO A 365 -8.56 -22.48 -12.52
C PRO A 365 -9.12 -21.07 -12.69
N GLN A 366 -9.98 -20.62 -11.78
CA GLN A 366 -10.51 -19.25 -11.78
C GLN A 366 -9.41 -18.20 -11.52
N MET A 367 -8.53 -18.45 -10.54
CA MET A 367 -7.39 -17.56 -10.29
C MET A 367 -6.44 -17.49 -11.50
N ARG A 368 -6.16 -18.62 -12.16
CA ARG A 368 -5.37 -18.66 -13.40
C ARG A 368 -6.01 -17.87 -14.52
N GLN A 369 -7.33 -18.00 -14.70
CA GLN A 369 -8.07 -17.22 -15.69
C GLN A 369 -7.87 -15.71 -15.47
N LEU A 370 -8.02 -15.23 -14.24
CA LEU A 370 -7.79 -13.82 -13.89
C LEU A 370 -6.34 -13.40 -14.14
N ALA A 371 -5.38 -14.22 -13.69
CA ALA A 371 -3.96 -13.92 -13.84
C ALA A 371 -3.54 -13.74 -15.30
N TYR A 372 -3.93 -14.66 -16.18
CA TYR A 372 -3.41 -14.75 -17.55
C TYR A 372 -4.28 -14.01 -18.58
N GLU A 373 -5.59 -14.13 -18.48
CA GLU A 373 -6.50 -13.61 -19.53
C GLU A 373 -6.97 -12.18 -19.23
N TYR A 374 -6.88 -11.73 -17.97
CA TYR A 374 -7.29 -10.37 -17.57
C TYR A 374 -6.09 -9.44 -17.33
N ASP A 375 -4.87 -9.91 -17.53
CA ASP A 375 -3.64 -9.18 -17.25
C ASP A 375 -3.61 -8.57 -15.84
N THR A 376 -3.98 -9.33 -14.81
CA THR A 376 -3.90 -8.86 -13.43
C THR A 376 -2.47 -8.45 -13.06
N ASP A 377 -2.31 -7.24 -12.52
CA ASP A 377 -1.08 -6.73 -11.92
C ASP A 377 -1.01 -7.02 -10.41
N LEU A 378 -2.17 -7.07 -9.74
CA LEU A 378 -2.30 -7.29 -8.29
C LEU A 378 -3.42 -8.29 -7.98
N MET A 379 -3.13 -9.39 -7.30
CA MET A 379 -4.15 -10.31 -6.80
C MET A 379 -4.41 -10.06 -5.31
N TRP A 380 -5.60 -9.58 -4.98
CA TRP A 380 -6.03 -9.31 -3.61
C TRP A 380 -6.93 -10.44 -3.13
N CYS A 381 -6.38 -11.43 -2.42
CA CYS A 381 -7.16 -12.58 -1.98
C CYS A 381 -7.83 -12.32 -0.64
N ASP A 382 -8.87 -13.09 -0.34
CA ASP A 382 -9.57 -12.98 0.94
C ASP A 382 -10.42 -14.23 1.29
N PRO A 383 -10.58 -14.59 2.57
CA PRO A 383 -9.77 -14.22 3.73
C PRO A 383 -8.61 -15.19 3.97
N GLY A 384 -8.29 -16.03 2.98
CA GLY A 384 -7.33 -17.13 3.09
C GLY A 384 -8.04 -18.48 3.17
N GLY A 385 -7.64 -19.35 4.11
CA GLY A 385 -8.18 -20.70 4.24
C GLY A 385 -7.51 -21.74 3.33
N PRO A 386 -8.14 -22.91 3.10
CA PRO A 386 -7.64 -23.97 2.21
C PRO A 386 -7.40 -23.49 0.78
N ASN A 387 -6.19 -23.70 0.24
CA ASN A 387 -5.82 -23.24 -1.10
C ASN A 387 -4.61 -23.95 -1.71
N ASN A 388 -4.37 -23.69 -3.00
CA ASN A 388 -3.16 -24.07 -3.75
C ASN A 388 -2.30 -22.85 -4.13
N ALA A 389 -2.14 -21.88 -3.21
CA ALA A 389 -1.50 -20.61 -3.52
C ALA A 389 -0.03 -20.73 -3.94
N THR A 390 0.73 -21.72 -3.44
CA THR A 390 2.12 -21.91 -3.88
C THR A 390 2.21 -22.33 -5.35
N ILE A 391 1.31 -23.20 -5.80
CA ILE A 391 1.21 -23.61 -7.21
C ILE A 391 0.87 -22.39 -8.05
N PHE A 392 -0.23 -21.71 -7.72
CA PHE A 392 -0.68 -20.52 -8.44
C PHE A 392 0.40 -19.43 -8.51
N ALA A 393 0.97 -19.04 -7.37
CA ALA A 393 1.94 -17.95 -7.30
C ALA A 393 3.22 -18.29 -8.09
N SER A 394 3.73 -19.52 -7.98
CA SER A 394 4.93 -19.91 -8.74
C SER A 394 4.75 -19.79 -10.25
N GLU A 395 3.62 -20.28 -10.77
CA GLU A 395 3.29 -20.19 -12.20
C GLU A 395 3.07 -18.73 -12.63
N TRP A 396 2.31 -17.96 -11.85
CA TRP A 396 1.97 -16.59 -12.21
C TRP A 396 3.18 -15.65 -12.17
N LEU A 397 4.04 -15.78 -11.15
CA LEU A 397 5.26 -14.98 -11.04
C LEU A 397 6.25 -15.29 -12.18
N ASN A 398 6.42 -16.58 -12.53
CA ASN A 398 7.25 -16.98 -13.66
C ASN A 398 6.69 -16.44 -14.98
N TRP A 399 5.38 -16.61 -15.20
CA TRP A 399 4.71 -16.08 -16.38
C TRP A 399 4.84 -14.56 -16.49
N ALA A 400 4.63 -13.82 -15.40
CA ALA A 400 4.75 -12.37 -15.38
C ALA A 400 6.16 -11.92 -15.77
N ARG A 401 7.19 -12.53 -15.17
CA ARG A 401 8.59 -12.28 -15.52
C ARG A 401 8.85 -12.54 -17.00
N ASP A 402 8.40 -13.67 -17.54
CA ASP A 402 8.64 -14.03 -18.94
C ASP A 402 7.95 -13.08 -19.93
N HIS A 403 6.94 -12.32 -19.48
CA HIS A 403 6.21 -11.33 -20.26
C HIS A 403 6.63 -9.87 -19.99
N GLY A 404 7.76 -9.62 -19.31
CA GLY A 404 8.16 -8.23 -19.06
C GLY A 404 7.44 -7.55 -17.89
N ARG A 405 6.75 -8.30 -17.04
CA ARG A 405 5.84 -7.77 -16.03
C ARG A 405 6.30 -8.09 -14.61
N GLN A 406 5.86 -7.24 -13.69
CA GLN A 406 5.95 -7.49 -12.26
C GLN A 406 4.56 -7.44 -11.67
N VAL A 407 4.21 -8.48 -10.92
CA VAL A 407 2.89 -8.62 -10.29
C VAL A 407 3.06 -8.74 -8.78
N THR A 408 1.98 -8.60 -8.03
CA THR A 408 2.03 -8.71 -6.57
C THR A 408 0.76 -9.29 -5.97
N PHE A 409 0.82 -9.75 -4.72
CA PHE A 409 -0.33 -10.30 -4.02
C PHE A 409 -0.25 -10.07 -2.51
N ASN A 410 -1.42 -9.95 -1.88
CA ASN A 410 -1.51 -9.65 -0.44
C ASN A 410 -1.21 -10.87 0.44
N ASN A 411 -1.05 -10.64 1.74
CA ASN A 411 -0.80 -11.67 2.74
C ASN A 411 -1.98 -12.64 3.01
N ARG A 412 -3.13 -12.41 2.37
CA ARG A 412 -4.32 -13.27 2.52
C ARG A 412 -4.41 -14.36 1.46
N CYS A 413 -3.60 -14.31 0.40
CA CYS A 413 -3.57 -15.38 -0.59
C CYS A 413 -3.01 -16.69 -0.03
N GLY A 414 -2.11 -16.62 0.95
CA GLY A 414 -1.41 -17.80 1.44
C GLY A 414 -2.26 -18.74 2.28
N GLY A 415 -3.18 -18.23 3.10
CA GLY A 415 -4.06 -19.06 3.95
C GLY A 415 -3.32 -20.25 4.60
N SER A 416 -3.83 -21.46 4.37
CA SER A 416 -3.24 -22.72 4.88
C SER A 416 -1.88 -23.10 4.29
N SER A 417 -1.45 -22.52 3.16
CA SER A 417 -0.14 -22.79 2.55
C SER A 417 1.02 -22.11 3.29
N GLY A 418 0.74 -21.15 4.18
CA GLY A 418 1.77 -20.42 4.93
C GLY A 418 2.52 -19.36 4.11
N LEU A 419 2.07 -19.05 2.89
CA LEU A 419 2.66 -18.00 2.07
C LEU A 419 2.32 -16.60 2.63
N ALA A 420 3.35 -15.80 2.94
CA ALA A 420 3.17 -14.54 3.66
C ALA A 420 2.65 -13.36 2.80
N GLY A 421 2.56 -13.51 1.47
CA GLY A 421 2.31 -12.41 0.56
C GLY A 421 3.47 -11.41 0.42
N ASP A 422 3.29 -10.44 -0.45
CA ASP A 422 4.28 -9.37 -0.68
C ASP A 422 4.09 -8.16 0.26
N PHE A 423 2.87 -8.01 0.78
CA PHE A 423 2.48 -6.92 1.67
C PHE A 423 1.35 -7.31 2.63
N ASP A 424 1.32 -6.66 3.79
CA ASP A 424 0.32 -6.91 4.83
C ASP A 424 -0.93 -6.03 4.66
N THR A 425 -2.09 -6.49 5.11
CA THR A 425 -3.37 -5.75 5.00
C THR A 425 -4.07 -5.57 6.35
N PRO A 426 -3.76 -4.52 7.15
CA PRO A 426 -4.52 -4.18 8.35
C PRO A 426 -5.89 -3.62 7.96
N GLU A 427 -6.84 -4.50 7.67
CA GLU A 427 -8.18 -4.13 7.18
C GLU A 427 -8.93 -3.22 8.15
N GLY A 428 -9.53 -2.16 7.61
CA GLY A 428 -10.27 -1.15 8.36
C GLY A 428 -9.42 -0.33 9.31
N LYS A 429 -8.08 -0.45 9.25
CA LYS A 429 -7.16 0.14 10.23
C LYS A 429 -5.92 0.71 9.56
N THR A 430 -5.27 1.63 10.25
CA THR A 430 -3.92 2.10 9.94
C THR A 430 -2.96 1.65 11.03
N ASN A 431 -1.67 1.65 10.74
CA ASN A 431 -0.65 1.46 11.76
C ASN A 431 -0.43 2.75 12.56
N ASN A 432 -0.12 2.62 13.84
CA ASN A 432 0.18 3.77 14.70
C ASN A 432 1.59 4.32 14.42
N GLU A 433 2.52 3.45 14.04
CA GLU A 433 3.93 3.75 13.81
C GLU A 433 4.35 3.36 12.38
N ILE A 434 5.58 3.68 12.02
CA ILE A 434 6.20 3.23 10.78
C ILE A 434 6.33 1.71 10.79
N VAL A 435 6.00 1.07 9.68
CA VAL A 435 6.22 -0.37 9.47
C VAL A 435 7.18 -0.59 8.32
N ALA A 436 8.27 -1.33 8.56
CA ALA A 436 9.30 -1.57 7.56
C ALA A 436 8.82 -2.49 6.42
N ARG A 437 8.08 -3.56 6.75
CA ARG A 437 7.44 -4.42 5.74
C ARG A 437 6.35 -3.64 5.04
N LYS A 438 6.24 -3.80 3.72
CA LYS A 438 5.22 -3.12 2.92
C LYS A 438 3.82 -3.55 3.40
N TRP A 439 2.90 -2.61 3.44
CA TRP A 439 1.52 -2.85 3.83
C TRP A 439 0.55 -1.94 3.07
N GLU A 440 -0.71 -2.31 3.07
CA GLU A 440 -1.80 -1.57 2.44
C GLU A 440 -3.01 -1.52 3.39
N SER A 441 -3.42 -0.31 3.75
CA SER A 441 -4.68 -0.09 4.48
C SER A 441 -5.83 -0.14 3.49
N CYS A 442 -6.69 -1.14 3.59
CA CYS A 442 -7.98 -1.12 2.91
C CYS A 442 -9.04 -0.55 3.87
N GLN A 443 -9.75 0.50 3.44
CA GLN A 443 -10.85 1.11 4.20
C GLN A 443 -11.97 1.51 3.25
N THR A 444 -13.14 1.82 3.78
CA THR A 444 -14.36 2.06 3.01
C THR A 444 -14.77 3.52 3.04
N LEU A 445 -15.25 4.04 1.90
CA LEU A 445 -15.81 5.39 1.82
C LEU A 445 -17.16 5.48 2.56
N ASP A 446 -17.95 4.40 2.51
CA ASP A 446 -19.05 4.16 3.44
C ASP A 446 -18.47 3.62 4.77
N PRO A 447 -18.63 4.31 5.92
CA PRO A 447 -18.02 3.90 7.19
C PRO A 447 -18.57 2.58 7.76
N HIS A 448 -19.61 2.01 7.18
CA HIS A 448 -20.31 0.85 7.71
C HIS A 448 -20.25 -0.39 6.81
N SER A 449 -19.87 -0.26 5.54
CA SER A 449 -20.04 -1.34 4.58
C SER A 449 -19.04 -1.27 3.43
N TRP A 450 -18.65 -2.44 2.89
CA TRP A 450 -17.88 -2.51 1.65
C TRP A 450 -18.81 -2.45 0.44
N GLY A 451 -19.83 -3.32 0.39
CA GLY A 451 -20.90 -3.25 -0.60
C GLY A 451 -21.80 -2.04 -0.36
N TYR A 452 -22.53 -1.62 -1.39
CA TYR A 452 -23.51 -0.53 -1.26
C TYR A 452 -24.53 -0.83 -0.15
N ASN A 453 -24.66 0.09 0.82
CA ASN A 453 -25.67 0.03 1.86
C ASN A 453 -26.63 1.22 1.72
N TYR A 454 -27.86 0.97 1.28
CA TYR A 454 -28.86 2.04 1.12
C TYR A 454 -29.24 2.69 2.46
N TRP A 455 -28.96 2.04 3.58
CA TRP A 455 -29.25 2.55 4.92
C TRP A 455 -28.24 3.58 5.41
N THR A 456 -27.05 3.64 4.81
CA THR A 456 -26.04 4.66 5.16
C THR A 456 -26.48 6.01 4.57
N PRO A 457 -26.74 7.04 5.40
CA PRO A 457 -27.11 8.35 4.89
C PRO A 457 -25.90 9.04 4.22
N ASP A 458 -26.14 9.82 3.17
CA ASP A 458 -25.08 10.54 2.44
C ASP A 458 -24.16 11.36 3.36
N GLY A 459 -24.73 11.98 4.41
CA GLY A 459 -23.96 12.77 5.38
C GLY A 459 -22.98 11.97 6.27
N ALA A 460 -23.09 10.63 6.29
CA ALA A 460 -22.14 9.76 6.99
C ALA A 460 -20.98 9.29 6.09
N ILE A 461 -21.11 9.40 4.76
CA ILE A 461 -20.07 9.01 3.82
C ILE A 461 -18.84 9.89 4.03
N HIS A 462 -17.65 9.28 4.14
CA HIS A 462 -16.42 10.02 4.39
C HIS A 462 -16.13 11.06 3.29
N THR A 463 -15.60 12.21 3.71
CA THR A 463 -15.39 13.39 2.86
C THR A 463 -14.05 13.35 2.12
N GLY A 464 -13.85 14.27 1.17
CA GLY A 464 -12.56 14.45 0.52
C GLY A 464 -11.41 14.75 1.51
N GLU A 465 -11.70 15.50 2.57
CA GLU A 465 -10.75 15.76 3.66
C GLU A 465 -10.27 14.48 4.34
N TRP A 466 -11.19 13.58 4.67
CA TRP A 466 -10.86 12.31 5.32
C TRP A 466 -10.01 11.43 4.39
N ILE A 467 -10.32 11.39 3.10
CA ILE A 467 -9.53 10.63 2.10
C ILE A 467 -8.08 11.16 2.06
N VAL A 468 -7.92 12.48 1.95
CA VAL A 468 -6.61 13.14 1.83
C VAL A 468 -5.78 12.96 3.10
N THR A 469 -6.36 13.22 4.27
CA THR A 469 -5.66 13.10 5.55
C THR A 469 -5.26 11.66 5.86
N SER A 470 -6.12 10.70 5.51
CA SER A 470 -5.81 9.27 5.62
C SER A 470 -4.68 8.86 4.68
N LEU A 471 -4.70 9.30 3.42
CA LEU A 471 -3.65 9.00 2.44
C LEU A 471 -2.28 9.49 2.94
N VAL A 472 -2.19 10.75 3.39
CA VAL A 472 -0.94 11.34 3.89
C VAL A 472 -0.42 10.59 5.11
N ASP A 473 -1.29 10.25 6.07
CA ASP A 473 -0.91 9.48 7.25
C ASP A 473 -0.36 8.09 6.88
N ILE A 474 -1.08 7.36 6.04
CA ILE A 474 -0.72 6.00 5.62
C ILE A 474 0.61 5.99 4.86
N VAL A 475 0.79 6.90 3.90
CA VAL A 475 2.00 6.97 3.07
C VAL A 475 3.24 7.31 3.90
N SER A 476 3.11 8.20 4.88
CA SER A 476 4.21 8.56 5.80
C SER A 476 4.69 7.39 6.67
N LYS A 477 3.89 6.32 6.78
CA LYS A 477 4.15 5.11 7.56
C LYS A 477 4.48 3.90 6.70
N ASN A 478 4.87 4.13 5.43
CA ASN A 478 5.20 3.12 4.42
C ASN A 478 4.00 2.40 3.78
N GLY A 479 2.78 2.80 4.10
CA GLY A 479 1.57 2.14 3.59
C GLY A 479 1.18 2.57 2.17
N ASN A 480 0.35 1.77 1.52
CA ASN A 480 -0.58 2.20 0.48
C ASN A 480 -1.99 2.32 1.05
N PHE A 481 -2.83 3.16 0.45
CA PHE A 481 -4.23 3.33 0.80
C PHE A 481 -5.12 2.80 -0.32
N LEU A 482 -5.89 1.74 -0.04
CA LEU A 482 -6.86 1.16 -0.95
C LEU A 482 -8.27 1.52 -0.47
N LEU A 483 -8.86 2.56 -1.07
CA LEU A 483 -10.17 3.08 -0.67
C LEU A 483 -11.30 2.37 -1.41
N ASN A 484 -12.21 1.76 -0.68
CA ASN A 484 -13.35 1.06 -1.24
C ASN A 484 -14.54 1.97 -1.54
N ILE A 485 -15.20 1.71 -2.68
CA ILE A 485 -16.55 2.17 -3.01
C ILE A 485 -17.51 0.99 -3.21
N GLY A 486 -18.80 1.23 -2.93
CA GLY A 486 -19.88 0.27 -3.16
C GLY A 486 -20.89 0.77 -4.20
N PRO A 487 -20.81 0.31 -5.47
CA PRO A 487 -21.80 0.62 -6.49
C PRO A 487 -23.15 -0.07 -6.25
N LYS A 488 -24.23 0.53 -6.76
CA LYS A 488 -25.59 -0.05 -6.74
C LYS A 488 -25.71 -1.23 -7.72
N HIS A 489 -26.71 -2.09 -7.58
CA HIS A 489 -26.90 -3.26 -8.46
C HIS A 489 -27.03 -2.96 -9.96
N ASP A 490 -27.44 -1.74 -10.32
CA ASP A 490 -27.52 -1.29 -11.72
C ASP A 490 -26.16 -0.80 -12.25
N GLY A 491 -25.11 -0.70 -11.43
CA GLY A 491 -23.78 -0.23 -11.81
C GLY A 491 -23.56 1.28 -11.63
N SER A 492 -24.57 2.02 -11.17
CA SER A 492 -24.38 3.42 -10.80
C SER A 492 -23.61 3.54 -9.47
N ILE A 493 -22.68 4.49 -9.42
CA ILE A 493 -21.94 4.84 -8.20
C ILE A 493 -22.67 6.01 -7.52
N PRO A 494 -23.00 5.95 -6.22
CA PRO A 494 -23.69 7.04 -5.53
C PRO A 494 -23.03 8.40 -5.71
N ASP A 495 -23.81 9.44 -6.00
CA ASP A 495 -23.30 10.79 -6.32
C ASP A 495 -22.40 11.37 -5.21
N ILE A 496 -22.76 11.13 -3.95
CA ILE A 496 -21.95 11.55 -2.80
C ILE A 496 -20.55 10.91 -2.80
N MET A 497 -20.44 9.64 -3.18
CA MET A 497 -19.16 8.95 -3.30
C MET A 497 -18.34 9.56 -4.44
N GLN A 498 -18.96 9.78 -5.61
CA GLN A 498 -18.28 10.41 -6.74
C GLN A 498 -17.79 11.83 -6.40
N LYS A 499 -18.62 12.62 -5.72
CA LYS A 499 -18.30 13.98 -5.28
C LYS A 499 -17.08 13.98 -4.36
N ASN A 500 -17.07 13.12 -3.34
CA ASN A 500 -15.99 13.08 -2.36
C ASN A 500 -14.68 12.56 -2.96
N LEU A 501 -14.75 11.60 -3.89
CA LEU A 501 -13.59 11.13 -4.67
C LEU A 501 -12.98 12.25 -5.53
N ARG A 502 -13.81 12.99 -6.28
CA ARG A 502 -13.32 14.11 -7.12
C ARG A 502 -12.76 15.26 -6.28
N ASP A 503 -13.38 15.55 -5.14
CA ASP A 503 -12.92 16.57 -4.18
C ASP A 503 -11.52 16.23 -3.61
N ALA A 504 -11.31 14.98 -3.19
CA ALA A 504 -9.99 14.49 -2.80
C ALA A 504 -8.99 14.50 -3.97
N GLY A 505 -9.43 14.06 -5.15
CA GLY A 505 -8.62 13.98 -6.35
C GLY A 505 -8.02 15.31 -6.79
N GLN A 506 -8.73 16.43 -6.60
CA GLN A 506 -8.19 17.78 -6.83
C GLN A 506 -6.93 18.03 -5.97
N TRP A 507 -6.99 17.70 -4.67
CA TRP A 507 -5.84 17.86 -3.77
C TRP A 507 -4.73 16.87 -4.13
N ILE A 508 -5.07 15.59 -4.31
CA ILE A 508 -4.10 14.50 -4.57
C ILE A 508 -3.29 14.80 -5.84
N LYS A 509 -3.94 15.25 -6.91
CA LYS A 509 -3.26 15.59 -8.17
C LYS A 509 -2.35 16.81 -8.01
N ALA A 510 -2.81 17.86 -7.31
CA ALA A 510 -2.01 19.06 -7.06
C ALA A 510 -0.77 18.79 -6.18
N HIS A 511 -0.81 17.76 -5.34
CA HIS A 511 0.24 17.40 -4.40
C HIS A 511 1.04 16.15 -4.80
N GLY A 512 0.82 15.63 -6.01
CA GLY A 512 1.28 14.30 -6.43
C GLY A 512 2.78 14.06 -6.25
N GLU A 513 3.63 15.08 -6.43
CA GLU A 513 5.08 14.97 -6.25
C GLU A 513 5.52 14.59 -4.82
N SER A 514 4.67 14.89 -3.83
CA SER A 514 4.93 14.64 -2.42
C SER A 514 4.32 13.33 -1.91
N ILE A 515 3.60 12.60 -2.77
CA ILE A 515 2.91 11.36 -2.44
C ILE A 515 3.46 10.23 -3.31
N PHE A 516 3.27 10.31 -4.62
CA PHE A 516 3.61 9.24 -5.56
C PHE A 516 5.12 9.13 -5.76
N GLY A 517 5.63 7.89 -5.84
CA GLY A 517 7.07 7.64 -5.96
C GLY A 517 7.93 7.97 -4.73
N THR A 518 7.34 8.53 -3.67
CA THR A 518 8.06 8.84 -2.43
C THR A 518 8.37 7.58 -1.60
N ARG A 519 9.20 7.75 -0.58
CA ARG A 519 9.40 6.79 0.51
C ARG A 519 9.00 7.47 1.83
N TYR A 520 8.65 6.65 2.82
CA TYR A 520 8.52 7.14 4.18
C TYR A 520 9.88 7.59 4.70
N TRP A 521 9.88 8.52 5.65
CA TRP A 521 11.11 8.87 6.36
C TRP A 521 11.31 7.90 7.54
N ASN A 522 12.37 7.09 7.50
CA ASN A 522 12.61 6.02 8.46
C ASN A 522 12.98 6.48 9.89
N THR A 523 13.04 7.79 10.15
CA THR A 523 13.31 8.34 11.48
C THR A 523 12.04 8.47 12.32
N THR A 524 10.96 9.01 11.72
CA THR A 524 9.66 9.17 12.37
C THR A 524 8.60 9.47 11.32
N ALA A 525 7.36 9.05 11.56
CA ALA A 525 6.23 9.47 10.73
C ALA A 525 5.85 10.93 11.00
N GLY A 526 6.32 11.52 12.11
CA GLY A 526 5.97 12.85 12.60
C GLY A 526 5.00 12.80 13.79
N THR A 527 4.98 13.88 14.57
CA THR A 527 4.13 14.01 15.77
C THR A 527 3.00 15.00 15.55
N GLY A 528 1.86 14.80 16.22
CA GLY A 528 0.68 15.66 16.06
C GLY A 528 0.20 15.71 14.61
N SER A 529 0.10 16.92 14.06
CA SER A 529 -0.31 17.17 12.66
C SER A 529 0.79 16.95 11.62
N LEU A 530 2.05 16.75 12.02
CA LEU A 530 3.16 16.64 11.08
C LEU A 530 3.24 15.23 10.50
N ARG A 531 3.41 15.14 9.17
CA ARG A 531 3.78 13.92 8.45
C ARG A 531 4.91 14.17 7.47
N TYR A 532 5.68 13.13 7.14
CA TYR A 532 6.86 13.26 6.27
C TYR A 532 6.91 12.21 5.17
N THR A 533 7.33 12.64 3.98
CA THR A 533 7.75 11.76 2.88
C THR A 533 9.05 12.28 2.27
N THR A 534 9.76 11.41 1.56
CA THR A 534 11.06 11.76 0.98
C THR A 534 11.27 11.13 -0.39
N THR A 535 12.09 11.79 -1.20
CA THR A 535 12.63 11.28 -2.45
C THR A 535 14.15 11.46 -2.45
N THR A 536 14.84 10.97 -3.48
CA THR A 536 16.26 11.27 -3.67
C THR A 536 16.55 12.77 -3.83
N ASN A 537 15.54 13.58 -4.20
CA ASN A 537 15.73 14.98 -4.57
C ASN A 537 15.12 15.99 -3.59
N ALA A 538 14.26 15.55 -2.67
CA ALA A 538 13.54 16.45 -1.79
C ALA A 538 13.03 15.75 -0.54
N PHE A 539 12.84 16.55 0.51
CA PHE A 539 12.10 16.20 1.70
C PHE A 539 10.77 16.95 1.73
N TYR A 540 9.68 16.26 2.05
CA TYR A 540 8.34 16.86 2.12
C TYR A 540 7.85 16.84 3.57
N ILE A 541 7.33 17.97 4.00
CA ILE A 541 6.70 18.19 5.30
C ILE A 541 5.22 18.45 5.05
N HIS A 542 4.37 17.62 5.61
CA HIS A 542 2.92 17.76 5.53
C HIS A 542 2.38 18.19 6.88
N TYR A 543 1.47 19.15 6.89
CA TYR A 543 0.73 19.58 8.08
C TYR A 543 -0.75 19.27 7.88
N ILE A 544 -1.28 18.34 8.67
CA ILE A 544 -2.69 17.91 8.65
C ILE A 544 -3.55 18.91 9.42
N GLY A 545 -4.61 19.40 8.76
CA GLY A 545 -5.46 20.48 9.25
C GLY A 545 -4.90 21.87 8.98
N THR A 546 -5.66 22.93 9.29
CA THR A 546 -5.21 24.31 9.04
C THR A 546 -4.00 24.66 9.92
N PRO A 547 -2.86 25.06 9.34
CA PRO A 547 -1.67 25.37 10.11
C PRO A 547 -1.77 26.73 10.83
N PRO A 548 -1.08 26.88 11.97
CA PRO A 548 -0.84 28.19 12.58
C PRO A 548 0.12 29.04 11.70
N SER A 549 0.24 30.32 12.02
CA SER A 549 1.20 31.24 11.38
C SER A 549 2.67 30.83 11.58
N THR A 550 2.97 29.98 12.56
CA THR A 550 4.30 29.41 12.74
C THR A 550 4.20 27.93 13.04
N ILE A 551 4.73 27.09 12.15
CA ILE A 551 4.88 25.66 12.38
C ILE A 551 6.25 25.42 13.02
N ASN A 552 6.28 24.87 14.23
CA ASN A 552 7.51 24.44 14.90
C ASN A 552 7.78 22.98 14.57
N ILE A 553 8.93 22.71 13.93
CA ILE A 553 9.36 21.36 13.53
C ILE A 553 10.54 20.97 14.41
N VAL A 554 10.25 20.16 15.42
CA VAL A 554 11.25 19.64 16.38
C VAL A 554 11.93 18.38 15.88
N ASP A 555 11.35 17.73 14.87
CA ASP A 555 11.95 16.56 14.24
C ASP A 555 13.22 16.97 13.47
N PRO A 556 14.25 16.10 13.43
CA PRO A 556 15.55 16.41 12.82
C PRO A 556 15.51 16.37 11.29
N VAL A 557 14.63 17.16 10.66
CA VAL A 557 14.48 17.20 9.19
C VAL A 557 15.78 17.64 8.50
N PRO A 558 16.09 17.13 7.29
CA PRO A 558 17.38 17.33 6.62
C PRO A 558 17.52 18.70 5.94
N TYR A 559 17.17 19.77 6.64
CA TYR A 559 17.36 21.16 6.20
C TYR A 559 18.81 21.61 6.40
N LEU A 560 19.35 22.37 5.44
CA LEU A 560 20.59 23.13 5.58
C LEU A 560 20.38 24.64 5.39
N PRO A 561 21.22 25.49 6.01
CA PRO A 561 21.24 26.92 5.70
C PRO A 561 21.38 27.16 4.20
N GLY A 562 20.47 27.97 3.63
CA GLY A 562 20.44 28.27 2.19
C GLY A 562 19.47 27.42 1.39
N ASP A 563 18.92 26.34 1.94
CA ASP A 563 17.83 25.60 1.31
C ASP A 563 16.58 26.49 1.22
N THR A 564 15.91 26.46 0.06
CA THR A 564 14.61 27.12 -0.11
C THR A 564 13.49 26.14 0.23
N VAL A 565 12.59 26.57 1.12
CA VAL A 565 11.36 25.83 1.42
C VAL A 565 10.23 26.41 0.59
N THR A 566 9.56 25.58 -0.20
CA THR A 566 8.45 26.01 -1.06
C THR A 566 7.15 25.30 -0.73
N VAL A 567 6.03 25.98 -0.94
CA VAL A 567 4.69 25.37 -0.89
C VAL A 567 4.54 24.37 -2.05
N VAL A 568 3.91 23.22 -1.79
CA VAL A 568 3.49 22.25 -2.80
C VAL A 568 1.96 22.24 -2.82
N GLY A 569 1.36 22.36 -4.00
CA GLY A 569 -0.09 22.39 -4.18
C GLY A 569 -0.74 23.76 -3.87
N GLY A 570 -2.06 23.78 -3.96
CA GLY A 570 -2.88 24.97 -3.73
C GLY A 570 -2.61 26.13 -4.70
N SER A 571 -3.22 27.27 -4.41
CA SER A 571 -3.07 28.49 -5.23
C SER A 571 -1.71 29.20 -5.07
N LYS A 572 -0.88 28.77 -4.10
CA LYS A 572 0.46 29.31 -3.82
C LYS A 572 1.58 28.30 -4.11
N ASN A 573 1.32 27.24 -4.87
CA ASN A 573 2.33 26.27 -5.28
C ASN A 573 3.63 26.93 -5.78
N GLY A 574 4.78 26.49 -5.27
CA GLY A 574 6.09 27.04 -5.60
C GLY A 574 6.49 28.31 -4.83
N SER A 575 5.59 28.91 -4.06
CA SER A 575 5.92 30.10 -3.26
C SER A 575 6.90 29.76 -2.15
N SER A 576 7.90 30.61 -1.93
CA SER A 576 8.87 30.45 -0.84
C SER A 576 8.23 30.71 0.52
N VAL A 577 8.63 29.91 1.51
CA VAL A 577 8.21 30.04 2.91
C VAL A 577 9.40 30.54 3.73
N PRO A 578 9.29 31.68 4.43
CA PRO A 578 10.32 32.15 5.34
C PRO A 578 10.59 31.15 6.46
N VAL A 579 11.86 30.83 6.70
CA VAL A 579 12.29 29.86 7.71
C VAL A 579 13.20 30.48 8.76
N ASN A 580 13.05 30.04 10.00
CA ASN A 580 14.03 30.27 11.05
C ASN A 580 14.64 28.92 11.45
N TRP A 581 15.96 28.86 11.57
CA TRP A 581 16.66 27.63 11.91
C TRP A 581 17.94 27.96 12.67
N ASN A 582 18.14 27.33 13.83
CA ASN A 582 19.30 27.52 14.70
C ASN A 582 20.07 26.22 14.96
N GLY A 583 19.77 25.16 14.20
CA GLY A 583 20.31 23.82 14.40
C GLY A 583 19.28 22.72 14.16
N ILE A 584 19.74 21.48 14.13
CA ILE A 584 18.90 20.29 13.95
C ILE A 584 17.77 20.28 15.00
N GLY A 585 16.54 19.99 14.55
CA GLY A 585 15.36 19.95 15.42
C GLY A 585 14.84 21.32 15.87
N THR A 586 15.20 22.40 15.17
CA THR A 586 14.74 23.77 15.51
C THR A 586 14.08 24.50 14.34
N LEU A 587 13.77 23.80 13.24
CA LEU A 587 13.22 24.43 12.03
C LEU A 587 11.84 25.03 12.35
N LYS A 588 11.64 26.28 11.96
CA LYS A 588 10.33 26.95 12.02
C LYS A 588 9.96 27.48 10.64
N LEU A 589 8.74 27.18 10.21
CA LEU A 589 8.15 27.75 9.00
C LEU A 589 7.20 28.89 9.40
N ASN A 590 7.43 30.09 8.88
CA ASN A 590 6.57 31.25 9.15
C ASN A 590 5.63 31.45 7.96
N LEU A 591 4.34 31.22 8.17
CA LEU A 591 3.33 31.25 7.12
C LEU A 591 2.60 32.58 7.11
N SER A 592 2.46 33.18 5.92
CA SER A 592 1.58 34.32 5.72
C SER A 592 0.11 33.87 5.69
N SER A 593 -0.81 34.80 5.95
CA SER A 593 -2.26 34.55 5.80
C SER A 593 -2.62 34.01 4.42
N ASP A 594 -1.94 34.50 3.39
CA ASP A 594 -2.09 34.08 2.00
C ASP A 594 -1.72 32.61 1.76
N ILE A 595 -0.68 32.09 2.44
CA ILE A 595 -0.30 30.69 2.33
C ILE A 595 -1.27 29.80 3.11
N ILE A 596 -1.71 30.26 4.29
CA ILE A 596 -2.67 29.52 5.11
C ILE A 596 -4.01 29.38 4.37
N SER A 597 -4.47 30.40 3.65
CA SER A 597 -5.73 30.33 2.88
C SER A 597 -5.60 29.72 1.48
N ALA A 598 -4.37 29.37 1.05
CA ALA A 598 -4.12 28.93 -0.32
C ALA A 598 -4.47 27.48 -0.61
N ASP A 599 -4.72 26.68 0.41
CA ASP A 599 -4.94 25.24 0.30
C ASP A 599 -6.01 24.75 1.30
N LYS A 600 -6.29 23.45 1.27
CA LYS A 600 -7.25 22.76 2.14
C LYS A 600 -6.73 21.40 2.59
N TYR A 601 -7.25 20.92 3.72
CA TYR A 601 -7.00 19.61 4.33
C TYR A 601 -5.57 19.38 4.84
N VAL A 602 -4.57 19.47 3.97
CA VAL A 602 -3.16 19.26 4.29
C VAL A 602 -2.30 20.26 3.53
N TRP A 603 -1.46 21.00 4.25
CA TRP A 603 -0.49 21.93 3.68
C TRP A 603 0.84 21.23 3.54
N THR A 604 1.45 21.28 2.36
CA THR A 604 2.71 20.58 2.08
C THR A 604 3.82 21.56 1.74
N PHE A 605 5.00 21.31 2.32
CA PHE A 605 6.20 22.12 2.14
C PHE A 605 7.35 21.24 1.69
N LYS A 606 8.12 21.72 0.72
CA LYS A 606 9.24 21.00 0.10
C LYS A 606 10.56 21.64 0.47
N ILE A 607 11.45 20.86 1.04
CA ILE A 607 12.89 21.18 1.11
C ILE A 607 13.53 20.53 -0.11
N GLY A 608 13.84 21.33 -1.13
CA GLY A 608 14.54 20.84 -2.31
C GLY A 608 16.02 20.63 -2.02
N TYR A 609 16.56 19.45 -2.35
CA TYR A 609 18.00 19.21 -2.25
C TYR A 609 18.69 19.86 -3.45
N SER A 610 19.05 21.14 -3.27
CA SER A 610 19.84 21.88 -4.26
C SER A 610 21.27 21.30 -4.36
N ALA A 611 21.95 21.54 -5.48
CA ALA A 611 23.31 21.08 -5.73
C ALA A 611 24.40 21.93 -5.01
N GLN A 612 24.04 22.62 -3.92
CA GLN A 612 24.97 23.45 -3.15
C GLN A 612 26.07 22.63 -2.48
#